data_AF-A0A1A3H2I1-F1
#
_entry.id   AF-A0A1A3H2I1-F1
#
_cell.length_a   1.000
_cell.length_b   1.000
_cell.length_c   1.000
_cell.angle_alpha   90.00
_cell.angle_beta   90.00
_cell.angle_gamma   90.00
#
_symmetry.space_group_name_H-M   'P 1'
#
loop_
_entity.id
_entity.type
_entity.pdbx_description
1 polymer ?
#
loop_
_entity_poly.entity_id
_entity_poly.type
_entity_poly.pdbx_seq_one_letter_code
_entity_poly.pdbx_strand_id
1 'polypeptide(L)'
;MAIASPAAQADDASFVRSVKALGFVQMTANLVSTAKSACNMLSYNNRNPAEIEARIQRYTLAKPPAAHQFFVLAVDEYCPQHTAAVGN
;
A
#
# COMPACT_ATOMS: atom_id res chain seq x y z
N MET A 1 18.44 15.64 23.24
CA MET A 1 16.97 15.60 23.38
C MET A 1 16.41 14.79 22.23
N ALA A 2 16.24 13.48 22.40
CA ALA A 2 15.28 12.68 21.63
C ALA A 2 14.09 12.49 22.58
N ILE A 3 12.83 12.53 22.17
CA ILE A 3 12.16 11.45 21.45
C ILE A 3 10.94 12.08 20.76
N ALA A 4 10.98 12.24 19.44
CA ALA A 4 9.74 12.17 18.68
C ALA A 4 9.46 10.67 18.58
N SER A 5 8.45 10.18 19.29
CA SER A 5 8.02 8.79 19.18
C SER A 5 7.91 8.44 17.70
N PRO A 6 8.49 7.33 17.21
CA PRO A 6 8.23 6.94 15.83
C PRO A 6 6.72 6.85 15.72
N ALA A 7 6.13 7.54 14.73
CA ALA A 7 4.81 7.13 14.24
C ALA A 7 4.87 5.61 14.15
N ALA A 8 4.00 4.90 14.89
CA ALA A 8 4.03 3.46 15.05
C ALA A 8 4.50 2.85 13.72
N GLN A 9 5.71 2.28 13.71
CA GLN A 9 6.33 1.85 12.45
C GLN A 9 5.32 0.93 11.79
N ALA A 10 4.86 1.31 10.60
CA ALA A 10 3.96 0.50 9.79
C ALA A 10 4.37 -0.98 9.92
N ASP A 11 3.43 -1.83 10.32
CA ASP A 11 3.68 -3.24 10.58
C ASP A 11 3.79 -3.96 9.24
N ASP A 12 5.00 -3.90 8.66
CA ASP A 12 5.36 -4.57 7.42
C ASP A 12 4.98 -6.06 7.45
N ALA A 13 5.03 -6.70 8.63
CA ALA A 13 4.68 -8.11 8.78
C ALA A 13 3.16 -8.32 8.71
N SER A 14 2.37 -7.47 9.36
CA SER A 14 0.91 -7.48 9.33
C SER A 14 0.39 -7.21 7.92
N PHE A 15 0.91 -6.16 7.27
CA PHE A 15 0.61 -5.87 5.87
C PHE A 15 0.89 -7.10 5.01
N VAL A 16 2.11 -7.62 5.02
CA VAL A 16 2.51 -8.76 4.17
C VAL A 16 1.67 -10.01 4.44
N ARG A 17 1.31 -10.30 5.70
CA ARG A 17 0.38 -11.40 6.03
C ARG A 17 -0.97 -11.20 5.35
N SER A 18 -1.55 -10.02 5.48
CA SER A 18 -2.84 -9.67 4.87
C SER A 18 -2.78 -9.77 3.34
N VAL A 19 -1.76 -9.21 2.71
CA VAL A 19 -1.66 -9.26 1.24
C VAL A 19 -1.43 -10.68 0.72
N LYS A 20 -0.63 -11.49 1.43
CA LYS A 20 -0.43 -12.90 1.07
C LYS A 20 -1.71 -13.71 1.20
N ALA A 21 -2.56 -13.41 2.19
CA ALA A 21 -3.88 -14.03 2.31
C ALA A 21 -4.81 -13.70 1.12
N LEU A 22 -4.58 -12.57 0.42
CA LEU A 22 -5.26 -12.21 -0.83
C LEU A 22 -4.68 -12.94 -2.07
N GLY A 23 -3.66 -13.79 -1.90
CA GLY A 23 -3.05 -14.58 -2.98
C GLY A 23 -1.83 -13.95 -3.65
N PHE A 24 -1.28 -12.88 -3.09
CA PHE A 24 -0.05 -12.26 -3.61
C PHE A 24 1.17 -13.13 -3.28
N VAL A 25 1.93 -13.52 -4.31
CA VAL A 25 3.08 -14.44 -4.20
C VAL A 25 4.44 -13.73 -4.28
N GLN A 26 4.44 -12.41 -4.44
CA GLN A 26 5.69 -11.64 -4.55
C GLN A 26 6.49 -11.70 -3.25
N MET A 27 7.80 -11.46 -3.39
CA MET A 27 8.69 -11.30 -2.24
C MET A 27 8.20 -10.17 -1.32
N THR A 28 8.33 -10.37 -0.01
CA THR A 28 7.94 -9.40 1.04
C THR A 28 8.44 -7.98 0.73
N ALA A 29 9.73 -7.84 0.36
CA ALA A 29 10.32 -6.55 0.04
C ALA A 29 9.62 -5.84 -1.15
N ASN A 30 9.17 -6.60 -2.16
CA ASN A 30 8.48 -6.05 -3.32
C ASN A 30 7.08 -5.57 -2.95
N LEU A 31 6.36 -6.31 -2.09
CA LEU A 31 5.04 -5.91 -1.59
C LEU A 31 5.15 -4.61 -0.79
N VAL A 32 6.05 -4.56 0.19
CA VAL A 32 6.30 -3.38 1.04
C VAL A 32 6.74 -2.18 0.20
N SER A 33 7.68 -2.38 -0.73
CA SER A 33 8.14 -1.30 -1.62
C SER A 33 7.02 -0.77 -2.53
N THR A 34 6.13 -1.65 -2.98
CA THR A 34 4.97 -1.25 -3.81
C THR A 34 3.98 -0.42 -3.00
N ALA A 35 3.70 -0.83 -1.76
CA ALA A 35 2.83 -0.10 -0.84
C ALA A 35 3.37 1.30 -0.52
N LYS A 36 4.64 1.40 -0.10
CA LYS A 36 5.31 2.67 0.17
C LYS A 36 5.37 3.56 -1.08
N SER A 37 5.57 2.97 -2.27
CA SER A 37 5.53 3.71 -3.54
C SER A 37 4.13 4.25 -3.85
N ALA A 38 3.06 3.52 -3.54
CA ALA A 38 1.69 3.98 -3.75
C ALA A 38 1.38 5.19 -2.86
N CYS A 39 1.75 5.13 -1.59
CA CYS A 39 1.64 6.26 -0.66
C CYS A 39 2.44 7.48 -1.12
N ASN A 40 3.68 7.31 -1.57
CA ASN A 40 4.46 8.42 -2.11
C ASN A 40 3.80 9.06 -3.34
N MET A 41 3.15 8.26 -4.21
CA MET A 41 2.44 8.80 -5.37
C MET A 41 1.19 9.61 -4.99
N LEU A 42 0.51 9.22 -3.91
CA LEU A 42 -0.59 9.99 -3.35
C LEU A 42 -0.10 11.29 -2.73
N SER A 43 0.93 11.24 -1.89
CA SER A 43 1.38 12.39 -1.11
C SER A 43 2.18 13.42 -1.91
N TYR A 44 3.05 12.99 -2.83
CA TYR A 44 3.99 13.90 -3.50
C TYR A 44 3.63 14.18 -4.96
N ASN A 45 3.03 13.21 -5.64
CA ASN A 45 2.74 13.34 -7.07
C ASN A 45 1.28 13.67 -7.36
N ASN A 46 0.41 13.73 -6.32
CA ASN A 46 -1.05 13.90 -6.44
C ASN A 46 -1.66 13.01 -7.54
N ARG A 47 -1.11 11.80 -7.70
CA ARG A 47 -1.47 10.93 -8.81
C ARG A 47 -2.88 10.38 -8.58
N ASN A 48 -3.64 10.23 -9.66
CA ASN A 48 -4.99 9.69 -9.57
C ASN A 48 -4.96 8.26 -8.97
N PRO A 49 -5.76 7.97 -7.93
CA PRO A 49 -5.85 6.64 -7.32
C PRO A 49 -6.07 5.52 -8.34
N ALA A 50 -6.88 5.74 -9.37
CA ALA A 50 -7.12 4.74 -10.43
C ALA A 50 -5.85 4.39 -11.23
N GLU A 51 -4.96 5.37 -11.46
CA GLU A 51 -3.68 5.11 -12.13
C GLU A 51 -2.72 4.32 -11.24
N ILE A 52 -2.74 4.58 -9.93
CA ILE A 52 -1.92 3.87 -8.94
C ILE A 52 -2.41 2.43 -8.84
N GLU A 53 -3.73 2.20 -8.80
CA GLU A 53 -4.30 0.85 -8.80
C GLU A 53 -3.93 0.08 -10.08
N ALA A 54 -4.08 0.70 -11.26
CA ALA A 54 -3.66 0.09 -12.53
C ALA A 54 -2.15 -0.19 -12.55
N ARG A 55 -1.34 0.62 -11.85
CA ARG A 55 0.08 0.33 -11.66
C ARG A 55 0.25 -0.91 -10.78
N ILE A 56 -0.39 -0.98 -9.62
CA ILE A 56 -0.34 -2.14 -8.72
C ILE A 56 -0.71 -3.43 -9.47
N GLN A 57 -1.81 -3.42 -10.23
CA GLN A 57 -2.24 -4.55 -11.08
C GLN A 57 -1.12 -5.02 -12.01
N ARG A 58 -0.45 -4.10 -12.72
CA ARG A 58 0.62 -4.45 -13.67
C ARG A 58 1.86 -5.03 -12.99
N TYR A 59 2.28 -4.49 -11.85
CA TYR A 59 3.50 -4.95 -11.16
C TYR A 59 3.29 -6.21 -10.34
N THR A 60 2.06 -6.46 -9.89
CA THR A 60 1.73 -7.64 -9.07
C THR A 60 1.02 -8.73 -9.87
N LEU A 61 0.63 -8.45 -11.12
CA LEU A 61 -0.23 -9.30 -11.94
C LEU A 61 -1.55 -9.70 -11.23
N ALA A 62 -1.96 -8.90 -10.24
CA ALA A 62 -3.17 -9.17 -9.47
C ALA A 62 -4.42 -8.86 -10.30
N LYS A 63 -5.48 -9.66 -10.07
CA LYS A 63 -6.81 -9.35 -10.60
C LYS A 63 -7.31 -8.02 -10.01
N PRO A 64 -8.19 -7.29 -10.72
CA PRO A 64 -8.66 -5.98 -10.28
C PRO A 64 -9.11 -5.89 -8.80
N PRO A 65 -9.99 -6.79 -8.28
CA PRO A 65 -10.41 -6.70 -6.88
C PRO A 65 -9.25 -6.88 -5.89
N ALA A 66 -8.27 -7.74 -6.20
CA ALA A 66 -7.12 -7.97 -5.34
C ALA A 66 -6.14 -6.79 -5.34
N ALA A 67 -5.96 -6.12 -6.48
CA ALA A 67 -5.13 -4.92 -6.56
C ALA A 67 -5.76 -3.72 -5.83
N HIS A 68 -7.09 -3.59 -5.89
CA HIS A 68 -7.81 -2.61 -5.10
C HIS A 68 -7.62 -2.85 -3.60
N GLN A 69 -7.85 -4.09 -3.14
CA GLN A 69 -7.64 -4.45 -1.72
C GLN A 69 -6.19 -4.27 -1.27
N PHE A 70 -5.22 -4.58 -2.12
CA PHE A 70 -3.81 -4.26 -1.86
C PHE A 70 -3.65 -2.76 -1.59
N PHE A 71 -4.25 -1.92 -2.43
CA PHE A 71 -4.09 -0.48 -2.34
C PHE A 71 -4.74 0.08 -1.06
N VAL A 72 -5.93 -0.39 -0.71
CA VAL A 72 -6.60 -0.06 0.56
C VAL A 72 -5.73 -0.42 1.75
N LEU A 73 -5.23 -1.66 1.82
CA LEU A 73 -4.33 -2.10 2.89
C LEU A 73 -3.04 -1.28 2.96
N ALA A 74 -2.47 -0.92 1.81
CA ALA A 74 -1.27 -0.10 1.76
C ALA A 74 -1.52 1.31 2.30
N VAL A 75 -2.66 1.91 1.98
CA VAL A 75 -3.00 3.26 2.47
C VAL A 75 -3.28 3.24 3.96
N ASP A 76 -4.07 2.29 4.45
CA ASP A 76 -4.37 2.18 5.89
C ASP A 76 -3.10 1.96 6.73
N GLU A 77 -2.17 1.14 6.25
CA GLU A 77 -0.95 0.82 7.00
C GLU A 77 0.12 1.93 6.91
N TYR A 78 0.35 2.50 5.73
CA TYR A 78 1.51 3.35 5.47
C TYR A 78 1.19 4.84 5.33
N CYS A 79 -0.05 5.20 5.00
CA CYS A 79 -0.44 6.60 4.81
C CYS A 79 -1.94 6.86 5.10
N PRO A 80 -2.40 6.62 6.33
CA PRO A 80 -3.83 6.63 6.70
C PRO A 80 -4.51 7.99 6.48
N GLN A 81 -3.75 9.08 6.38
CA GLN A 81 -4.28 10.37 5.97
C GLN A 81 -4.91 10.38 4.57
N HIS A 82 -4.65 9.35 3.75
CA HIS A 82 -5.17 9.20 2.39
C HIS A 82 -6.25 8.12 2.26
N THR A 83 -6.77 7.52 3.34
CA THR A 83 -7.80 6.46 3.27
C THR A 83 -9.05 6.91 2.48
N ALA A 84 -9.43 8.19 2.57
CA ALA A 84 -10.54 8.75 1.78
C ALA A 84 -10.29 8.77 0.26
N ALA A 85 -9.04 8.69 -0.19
CA ALA A 85 -8.68 8.74 -1.61
C ALA A 85 -8.85 7.40 -2.33
N VAL A 86 -8.88 6.29 -1.60
CA VAL A 86 -8.91 4.94 -2.19
C VAL A 86 -10.29 4.28 -2.13
N GLY A 87 -11.23 4.81 -1.34
CA GLY A 87 -12.56 4.21 -1.16
C GLY A 87 -12.49 2.88 -0.39
N ASN A 88 -13.59 2.52 0.28
CA ASN A 88 -13.75 1.16 0.86
C ASN A 88 -14.51 0.27 -0.11
#